data_AF-A0A519QBA5-F1
#
_entry.id   AF-A0A519QBA5-F1
#
_cell.length_a   1.000
_cell.length_b   1.000
_cell.length_c   1.000
_cell.angle_alpha   90.00
_cell.angle_beta   90.00
_cell.angle_gamma   90.00
#
_symmetry.space_group_name_H-M   'P 1'
#
loop_
_entity.id
_entity.type
_entity.pdbx_description
1 polymer ?
#
loop_
_entity_poly.entity_id
_entity_poly.type
_entity_poly.pdbx_seq_one_letter_code
_entity_poly.pdbx_strand_id
1 'polypeptide(L)'
;MSDIAVVIPTLRRPDSLSRALRSLTTQTLVAATDAPLIAFLDDDEVASPGWLQALSSTQTATGADAVFGPIQGRAPDASAWLKPYLERFFGRSGPADSGPLDHAFGCGNSLLVRATALPGAAPFDPAADQIGGEDDVLFAGLRQRGGRFAWAAEASVEEFAPAHRATLSYTLARTPCTAS
;
A
#
# COMPACT_ATOMS: atom_id res chain seq x y z
N MET A 1 -16.64 -14.75 -10.32
CA MET A 1 -15.45 -13.96 -9.92
C MET A 1 -15.91 -12.53 -9.78
N SER A 2 -15.67 -11.90 -8.63
CA SER A 2 -15.96 -10.47 -8.46
C SER A 2 -15.02 -9.66 -9.35
N ASP A 3 -15.52 -8.59 -9.97
CA ASP A 3 -14.67 -7.69 -10.76
C ASP A 3 -13.64 -7.02 -9.83
N ILE A 4 -12.37 -7.00 -10.27
CA ILE A 4 -11.28 -6.35 -9.55
C ILE A 4 -10.64 -5.32 -10.47
N ALA A 5 -10.55 -4.08 -10.01
CA ALA A 5 -9.76 -3.05 -10.67
C ALA A 5 -8.35 -3.04 -10.08
N VAL A 6 -7.32 -3.11 -10.93
CA VAL A 6 -5.94 -2.89 -10.51
C VAL A 6 -5.57 -1.45 -10.81
N VAL A 7 -5.09 -0.76 -9.79
CA VAL A 7 -4.73 0.64 -9.82
C VAL A 7 -3.22 0.72 -9.61
N ILE A 8 -2.52 1.16 -10.66
CA ILE A 8 -1.07 1.38 -10.65
C ILE A 8 -0.81 2.88 -10.66
N PRO A 9 -0.57 3.51 -9.52
CA PRO A 9 -0.16 4.90 -9.50
C PRO A 9 1.22 5.05 -10.13
N THR A 10 1.35 5.96 -11.12
CA THR A 10 2.63 6.24 -11.78
C THR A 10 3.09 7.65 -11.46
N LEU A 11 4.40 7.78 -11.19
CA LEU A 11 5.27 8.98 -11.11
C LEU A 11 5.78 9.51 -9.75
N ARG A 12 7.10 9.33 -9.62
CA ARG A 12 8.16 10.25 -9.12
C ARG A 12 7.95 10.89 -7.74
N ARG A 13 8.49 10.20 -6.74
CA ARG A 13 9.29 10.66 -5.58
C ARG A 13 8.93 11.94 -4.78
N PRO A 14 9.44 11.99 -3.54
CA PRO A 14 8.82 11.52 -2.30
C PRO A 14 7.72 12.48 -1.89
N ASP A 15 6.48 12.09 -2.05
CA ASP A 15 5.33 12.59 -1.30
C ASP A 15 4.14 11.84 -1.86
N SER A 16 3.90 10.71 -1.20
CA SER A 16 2.58 10.12 -0.96
C SER A 16 1.83 9.43 -2.11
N LEU A 17 1.32 8.24 -1.77
CA LEU A 17 0.10 7.63 -2.30
C LEU A 17 -1.00 8.67 -2.54
N SER A 18 -1.02 9.79 -1.83
CA SER A 18 -1.94 10.91 -2.03
C SER A 18 -1.82 11.62 -3.35
N ARG A 19 -0.63 11.77 -3.94
CA ARG A 19 -0.50 12.38 -5.27
C ARG A 19 -0.89 11.40 -6.37
N ALA A 20 -0.60 10.14 -6.13
CA ALA A 20 -1.04 8.98 -6.88
C ALA A 20 -2.57 8.86 -6.85
N LEU A 21 -3.20 8.82 -5.68
CA LEU A 21 -4.63 8.77 -5.44
C LEU A 21 -5.33 10.06 -5.81
N ARG A 22 -4.75 11.25 -5.58
CA ARG A 22 -5.23 12.51 -6.19
C ARG A 22 -5.16 12.39 -7.69
N SER A 23 -4.07 11.91 -8.26
CA SER A 23 -4.01 11.66 -9.70
C SER A 23 -5.00 10.58 -10.12
N LEU A 24 -5.43 9.63 -9.30
CA LEU A 24 -6.37 8.56 -9.67
C LEU A 24 -7.84 8.90 -9.37
N THR A 25 -8.08 9.88 -8.49
CA THR A 25 -9.38 10.48 -8.19
C THR A 25 -9.62 11.72 -9.06
N THR A 26 -8.57 12.45 -9.45
CA THR A 26 -8.59 13.58 -10.39
C THR A 26 -8.39 13.12 -11.84
N GLN A 27 -7.50 12.15 -12.13
CA GLN A 27 -7.59 11.32 -13.34
C GLN A 27 -8.45 10.12 -12.98
N THR A 28 -9.76 10.33 -12.95
CA THR A 28 -10.85 9.40 -13.32
C THR A 28 -10.78 7.89 -13.01
N LEU A 29 -9.72 7.20 -12.59
CA LEU A 29 -9.58 5.74 -12.64
C LEU A 29 -10.34 5.02 -11.53
N VAL A 30 -10.27 5.49 -10.28
CA VAL A 30 -11.06 4.92 -9.18
C VAL A 30 -12.55 5.27 -9.35
N ALA A 31 -12.85 6.43 -9.97
CA ALA A 31 -14.19 6.87 -10.32
C ALA A 31 -14.71 6.30 -11.66
N ALA A 32 -13.84 5.76 -12.53
CA ALA A 32 -14.17 5.19 -13.85
C ALA A 32 -14.38 3.68 -13.79
N THR A 33 -14.24 3.11 -12.59
CA THR A 33 -14.56 1.71 -12.36
C THR A 33 -15.52 1.60 -11.19
N ASP A 34 -16.57 0.81 -11.39
CA ASP A 34 -17.49 0.40 -10.32
C ASP A 34 -17.07 -0.94 -9.71
N ALA A 35 -15.83 -1.40 -9.96
CA ALA A 35 -15.33 -2.65 -9.42
C ALA A 35 -15.44 -2.65 -7.87
N PRO A 36 -16.04 -3.69 -7.28
CA PRO A 36 -16.23 -3.78 -5.82
C PRO A 36 -14.91 -3.94 -5.08
N LEU A 37 -13.88 -4.47 -5.75
CA LEU A 37 -12.54 -4.68 -5.22
C LEU A 37 -11.53 -3.84 -5.99
N ILE A 38 -10.62 -3.18 -5.27
CA ILE A 38 -9.59 -2.32 -5.84
C ILE A 38 -8.24 -2.78 -5.31
N ALA A 39 -7.37 -3.26 -6.20
CA ALA A 39 -6.01 -3.65 -5.86
C ALA A 39 -5.06 -2.49 -6.16
N PHE A 40 -4.19 -2.14 -5.21
CA PHE A 40 -3.15 -1.14 -5.33
C PHE A 40 -1.80 -1.83 -5.48
N LEU A 41 -1.06 -1.43 -6.52
CA LEU A 41 0.28 -1.91 -6.84
C LEU A 41 1.10 -0.72 -7.35
N ASP A 42 2.15 -0.33 -6.66
CA ASP A 42 2.93 0.87 -7.03
C ASP A 42 3.76 0.65 -8.31
N ASP A 43 4.18 1.75 -8.97
CA ASP A 43 4.92 1.66 -10.25
C ASP A 43 6.36 1.13 -10.12
N ASP A 44 6.91 1.13 -8.91
CA ASP A 44 8.18 0.51 -8.57
C ASP A 44 8.03 -0.89 -7.94
N GLU A 45 6.82 -1.44 -7.93
CA GLU A 45 6.53 -2.80 -7.46
C GLU A 45 6.39 -3.82 -8.61
N VAL A 46 6.94 -5.02 -8.40
CA VAL A 46 6.79 -6.17 -9.28
C VAL A 46 6.03 -7.27 -8.56
N ALA A 47 4.80 -7.54 -8.99
CA ALA A 47 3.95 -8.55 -8.38
C ALA A 47 4.38 -9.98 -8.74
N SER A 48 4.31 -10.89 -7.77
CA SER A 48 4.55 -12.31 -8.00
C SER A 48 3.43 -12.96 -8.83
N PRO A 49 3.71 -14.08 -9.53
CA PRO A 49 2.66 -14.91 -10.11
C PRO A 49 1.64 -15.32 -9.04
N GLY A 50 0.35 -15.12 -9.30
CA GLY A 50 -0.72 -15.43 -8.35
C GLY A 50 -0.99 -14.34 -7.31
N TRP A 51 -0.28 -13.21 -7.33
CA TRP A 51 -0.45 -12.09 -6.40
C TRP A 51 -1.92 -11.67 -6.21
N LEU A 52 -2.62 -11.36 -7.31
CA LEU A 52 -4.01 -10.91 -7.25
C LEU A 52 -4.95 -12.03 -6.75
N GLN A 53 -4.64 -13.28 -7.09
CA GLN A 53 -5.38 -14.44 -6.62
C GLN A 53 -5.21 -14.62 -5.11
N ALA A 54 -4.01 -14.44 -4.57
CA ALA A 54 -3.73 -14.53 -3.15
C ALA A 54 -4.50 -13.44 -2.37
N LEU A 55 -4.44 -12.18 -2.82
CA LEU A 55 -5.19 -11.08 -2.20
C LEU A 55 -6.70 -11.35 -2.18
N SER A 56 -7.28 -11.72 -3.33
CA SER A 56 -8.71 -11.96 -3.45
C SER A 56 -9.18 -13.22 -2.72
N SER A 57 -8.35 -14.27 -2.67
CA SER A 57 -8.65 -15.49 -1.91
C SER A 57 -8.66 -15.22 -0.41
N THR A 58 -7.68 -14.47 0.09
CA THR A 58 -7.62 -14.04 1.50
C THR A 58 -8.79 -13.13 1.84
N GLN A 59 -9.15 -12.20 0.96
CA GLN A 59 -10.33 -11.35 1.13
C GLN A 59 -11.61 -12.20 1.25
N THR A 60 -11.79 -13.18 0.39
CA THR A 60 -12.94 -14.10 0.41
C THR A 60 -12.97 -14.93 1.69
N ALA A 61 -11.82 -15.45 2.13
CA ALA A 61 -11.72 -16.33 3.29
C ALA A 61 -11.95 -15.60 4.62
N THR A 62 -11.51 -14.34 4.73
CA THR A 62 -11.57 -13.55 5.97
C THR A 62 -12.75 -12.57 5.99
N GLY A 63 -13.29 -12.22 4.83
CA GLY A 63 -14.21 -11.10 4.66
C GLY A 63 -13.59 -9.74 4.92
N ALA A 64 -12.26 -9.62 4.97
CA ALA A 64 -11.59 -8.36 5.26
C ALA A 64 -11.97 -7.26 4.25
N ASP A 65 -12.01 -6.03 4.76
CA ASP A 65 -12.27 -4.82 3.99
C ASP A 65 -10.99 -4.24 3.39
N ALA A 66 -9.84 -4.58 3.97
CA ALA A 66 -8.52 -4.29 3.44
C ALA A 66 -7.59 -5.50 3.68
N VAL A 67 -6.93 -5.95 2.61
CA VAL A 67 -5.95 -7.03 2.63
C VAL A 67 -4.59 -6.50 2.21
N PHE A 68 -3.53 -6.82 2.95
CA PHE A 68 -2.16 -6.38 2.67
C PHE A 68 -1.26 -7.57 2.34
N GLY A 69 -0.26 -7.37 1.48
CA GLY A 69 0.74 -8.38 1.15
C GLY A 69 2.17 -8.01 1.56
N PRO A 70 3.12 -8.96 1.55
CA PRO A 70 4.53 -8.66 1.79
C PRO A 70 5.15 -7.82 0.66
N ILE A 71 6.01 -6.88 1.02
CA ILE A 71 6.85 -6.11 0.08
C ILE A 71 8.30 -6.48 0.36
N GLN A 72 8.98 -7.01 -0.66
CA GLN A 72 10.40 -7.31 -0.59
C GLN A 72 11.20 -6.16 -1.21
N GLY A 73 11.81 -5.34 -0.36
CA GLY A 73 12.72 -4.29 -0.83
C GLY A 73 13.92 -4.87 -1.57
N ARG A 74 14.23 -4.31 -2.73
CA ARG A 74 15.39 -4.65 -3.57
C ARG A 74 16.26 -3.41 -3.76
N ALA A 75 17.52 -3.49 -3.33
CA ALA A 75 18.50 -2.44 -3.54
C ALA A 75 19.74 -2.99 -4.28
N PRO A 76 19.61 -3.37 -5.57
CA PRO A 76 20.70 -4.01 -6.31
C PRO A 76 21.92 -3.11 -6.47
N ASP A 77 21.72 -1.80 -6.63
CA ASP A 77 22.77 -0.82 -6.90
C ASP A 77 23.36 -0.17 -5.62
N ALA A 78 22.87 -0.54 -4.44
CA ALA A 78 23.35 0.03 -3.19
C ALA A 78 24.71 -0.54 -2.76
N SER A 79 25.50 0.29 -2.06
CA SER A 79 26.72 -0.19 -1.41
C SER A 79 26.39 -1.30 -0.41
N ALA A 80 27.31 -2.28 -0.26
CA ALA A 80 27.08 -3.47 0.55
C ALA A 80 26.68 -3.16 2.02
N TRP A 81 27.19 -2.06 2.58
CA TRP A 81 26.88 -1.65 3.95
C TRP A 81 25.50 -0.97 4.09
N LEU A 82 25.00 -0.32 3.03
CA LEU A 82 23.73 0.40 3.03
C LEU A 82 22.56 -0.50 2.57
N LYS A 83 22.87 -1.52 1.78
CA LYS A 83 21.89 -2.43 1.17
C LYS A 83 20.90 -3.06 2.18
N PRO A 84 21.32 -3.66 3.31
CA PRO A 84 20.36 -4.26 4.26
C PRO A 84 19.42 -3.23 4.86
N TYR A 85 19.89 -1.99 5.07
CA TYR A 85 19.05 -0.92 5.57
C TYR A 85 17.99 -0.51 4.54
N LEU A 86 18.36 -0.34 3.27
CA LEU A 86 17.44 0.05 2.22
C LEU A 86 16.41 -1.04 1.93
N GLU A 87 16.83 -2.30 1.86
CA GLU A 87 15.92 -3.43 1.65
C GLU A 87 14.90 -3.57 2.79
N ARG A 88 15.29 -3.22 4.02
CA ARG A 88 14.36 -3.14 5.16
C ARG A 88 13.47 -1.90 5.10
N PHE A 89 13.99 -0.77 4.64
CA PHE A 89 13.27 0.51 4.60
C PHE A 89 12.16 0.52 3.54
N PHE A 90 12.43 -0.06 2.36
CA PHE A 90 11.44 -0.27 1.28
C PHE A 90 10.75 -1.64 1.41
N GLY A 91 10.93 -2.33 2.54
CA GLY A 91 10.33 -3.64 2.78
C GLY A 91 9.13 -3.54 3.70
N ARG A 92 8.20 -4.49 3.53
CA ARG A 92 7.11 -4.74 4.47
C ARG A 92 7.04 -6.22 4.78
N SER A 93 7.21 -6.54 6.05
CA SER A 93 7.04 -7.90 6.59
C SER A 93 5.77 -7.96 7.44
N GLY A 94 5.14 -9.14 7.46
CA GLY A 94 3.97 -9.42 8.27
C GLY A 94 4.00 -10.88 8.76
N PRO A 95 2.86 -11.41 9.22
CA PRO A 95 2.72 -12.81 9.62
C PRO A 95 3.20 -13.79 8.53
N ALA A 96 3.67 -14.96 8.97
CA ALA A 96 4.10 -16.03 8.06
C ALA A 96 2.92 -16.62 7.27
N ASP A 97 1.74 -16.63 7.87
CA ASP A 97 0.53 -17.22 7.31
C ASP A 97 -0.51 -16.14 7.00
N SER A 98 -1.35 -16.40 6.00
CA SER A 98 -2.49 -15.56 5.66
C SER A 98 -3.57 -15.59 6.74
N GLY A 99 -4.19 -14.44 7.04
CA GLY A 99 -5.22 -14.36 8.07
C GLY A 99 -5.60 -12.96 8.53
N PRO A 100 -6.52 -12.83 9.50
CA PRO A 100 -6.94 -11.54 10.05
C PRO A 100 -5.80 -10.76 10.71
N LEU A 101 -5.90 -9.44 10.69
CA LEU A 101 -4.98 -8.52 11.33
C LEU A 101 -5.70 -7.59 12.32
N ASP A 102 -5.00 -7.25 13.40
CA ASP A 102 -5.48 -6.28 14.38
C ASP A 102 -5.21 -4.82 13.99
N HIS A 103 -4.30 -4.59 13.04
CA HIS A 103 -3.86 -3.28 12.57
C HIS A 103 -3.71 -3.26 11.04
N ALA A 104 -3.66 -2.05 10.49
CA ALA A 104 -3.43 -1.82 9.07
C ALA A 104 -1.94 -1.63 8.76
N PHE A 105 -1.58 -1.84 7.50
CA PHE A 105 -0.29 -1.43 6.93
C PHE A 105 -0.51 -0.25 5.96
N GLY A 106 0.57 0.27 5.36
CA GLY A 106 0.46 1.24 4.25
C GLY A 106 -0.27 0.66 3.03
N CYS A 107 -0.75 1.51 2.13
CA CYS A 107 -1.65 1.12 1.03
C CYS A 107 -0.95 0.42 -0.15
N GLY A 108 0.37 0.57 -0.33
CA GLY A 108 1.12 -0.19 -1.34
C GLY A 108 0.89 -1.70 -1.19
N ASN A 109 0.90 -2.47 -2.28
CA ASN A 109 0.54 -3.90 -2.32
C ASN A 109 -0.67 -4.26 -1.41
N SER A 110 -1.86 -3.79 -1.77
CA SER A 110 -3.09 -4.05 -1.00
C SER A 110 -4.32 -4.26 -1.88
N LEU A 111 -5.38 -4.82 -1.29
CA LEU A 111 -6.71 -4.97 -1.88
C LEU A 111 -7.74 -4.36 -0.95
N LEU A 112 -8.53 -3.41 -1.45
CA LEU A 112 -9.56 -2.71 -0.70
C LEU A 112 -10.97 -3.05 -1.22
N VAL A 113 -11.92 -3.23 -0.29
CA VAL A 113 -13.34 -3.31 -0.59
C VAL A 113 -13.89 -1.90 -0.72
N ARG A 114 -14.32 -1.51 -1.93
CA ARG A 114 -14.75 -0.14 -2.23
C ARG A 114 -15.81 0.37 -1.26
N ALA A 115 -16.86 -0.42 -1.03
CA ALA A 115 -18.02 0.00 -0.26
C ALA A 115 -17.69 0.39 1.19
N THR A 116 -16.65 -0.20 1.77
CA THR A 116 -16.28 -0.02 3.18
C THR A 116 -15.01 0.81 3.34
N ALA A 117 -13.98 0.52 2.54
CA ALA A 117 -12.70 1.21 2.57
C ALA A 117 -12.76 2.61 1.94
N LEU A 118 -13.59 2.81 0.90
CA LEU A 118 -13.68 4.05 0.14
C LEU A 118 -15.12 4.61 0.11
N PRO A 119 -15.72 4.94 1.27
CA PRO A 119 -17.11 5.39 1.31
C PRO A 119 -17.26 6.80 0.72
N GLY A 120 -18.28 6.99 -0.12
CA GLY A 120 -18.65 8.29 -0.68
C GLY A 120 -17.90 8.66 -1.97
N ALA A 121 -18.20 9.86 -2.49
CA ALA A 121 -17.66 10.35 -3.76
C ALA A 121 -16.21 10.89 -3.67
N ALA A 122 -15.76 11.23 -2.45
CA ALA A 122 -14.43 11.74 -2.17
C ALA A 122 -13.89 11.07 -0.89
N PRO A 123 -13.41 9.82 -0.97
CA PRO A 123 -12.97 9.06 0.21
C PRO A 123 -11.65 9.58 0.83
N PHE A 124 -11.00 10.57 0.20
CA PHE A 124 -9.77 11.19 0.66
C PHE A 124 -10.00 12.69 0.90
N ASP A 125 -9.64 13.18 2.09
CA ASP A 125 -9.75 14.60 2.46
C ASP A 125 -8.52 15.37 1.95
N PRO A 126 -8.68 16.35 1.03
CA PRO A 126 -7.58 17.20 0.55
C PRO A 126 -6.92 18.07 1.63
N ALA A 127 -7.49 18.16 2.84
CA ALA A 127 -6.93 18.94 3.94
C ALA A 127 -5.90 18.15 4.79
N ALA A 128 -5.79 16.82 4.60
CA ALA A 128 -4.81 15.97 5.29
C ALA A 128 -3.37 16.09 4.70
N ASP A 129 -3.20 16.92 3.67
CA ASP A 129 -2.06 17.04 2.74
C ASP A 129 -0.70 17.40 3.33
N GLN A 130 -0.59 17.75 4.61
CA GLN A 130 0.63 18.38 5.14
C GLN A 130 1.46 17.53 6.09
N ILE A 131 1.01 16.31 6.46
CA ILE A 131 1.64 15.57 7.58
C ILE A 131 2.10 14.14 7.21
N GLY A 132 1.75 13.63 6.03
CA GLY A 132 2.24 12.31 5.59
C GLY A 132 1.64 11.14 6.38
N GLY A 133 0.30 11.10 6.48
CA GLY A 133 -0.46 10.08 7.21
C GLY A 133 -1.84 9.80 6.60
N GLU A 134 -2.00 9.95 5.29
CA GLU A 134 -3.31 9.75 4.65
C GLU A 134 -3.77 8.28 4.66
N ASP A 135 -2.85 7.33 4.49
CA ASP A 135 -3.10 5.90 4.67
C ASP A 135 -3.59 5.64 6.10
N ASP A 136 -2.93 6.26 7.08
CA ASP A 136 -3.31 6.16 8.48
C ASP A 136 -4.71 6.74 8.71
N VAL A 137 -5.07 7.86 8.07
CA VAL A 137 -6.41 8.44 8.13
C VAL A 137 -7.44 7.52 7.47
N LEU A 138 -7.14 6.97 6.30
CA LEU A 138 -8.02 6.04 5.58
C LEU A 138 -8.31 4.81 6.44
N PHE A 139 -7.27 4.17 6.97
CA PHE A 139 -7.41 2.94 7.74
C PHE A 139 -7.91 3.18 9.16
N ALA A 140 -7.59 4.32 9.78
CA ALA A 140 -8.21 4.74 11.03
C ALA A 140 -9.71 4.96 10.83
N GLY A 141 -10.11 5.64 9.74
CA GLY A 141 -11.51 5.82 9.38
C GLY A 141 -12.20 4.47 9.13
N LEU A 142 -11.57 3.56 8.38
CA LEU A 142 -12.09 2.22 8.14
C LEU A 142 -12.29 1.46 9.45
N ARG A 143 -11.30 1.50 10.35
CA ARG A 143 -11.38 0.86 11.66
C ARG A 143 -12.50 1.46 12.53
N GLN A 144 -12.66 2.78 12.53
CA GLN A 144 -13.73 3.47 13.26
C GLN A 144 -15.13 3.06 12.78
N ARG A 145 -15.26 2.67 11.50
CA ARG A 145 -16.50 2.13 10.91
C ARG A 145 -16.68 0.62 11.14
N GLY A 146 -15.79 -0.02 11.89
CA GLY A 146 -15.83 -1.47 12.13
C GLY A 146 -15.23 -2.32 11.01
N GLY A 147 -14.44 -1.71 10.11
CA GLY A 147 -13.77 -2.42 9.02
C GLY A 147 -12.71 -3.39 9.52
N ARG A 148 -12.49 -4.45 8.74
CA ARG A 148 -11.62 -5.58 9.06
C ARG A 148 -10.37 -5.60 8.19
N PHE A 149 -9.26 -6.02 8.77
CA PHE A 149 -7.97 -6.14 8.09
C PHE A 149 -7.55 -7.60 7.97
N ALA A 150 -6.81 -7.93 6.91
CA ALA A 150 -6.16 -9.23 6.76
C ALA A 150 -4.80 -9.12 6.06
N TRP A 151 -4.00 -10.16 6.22
CA TRP A 151 -2.71 -10.37 5.60
C TRP A 151 -2.80 -11.52 4.59
N ALA A 152 -2.22 -11.32 3.40
CA ALA A 152 -2.05 -12.35 2.39
C ALA A 152 -0.54 -12.64 2.23
N ALA A 153 -0.05 -13.67 2.92
CA ALA A 153 1.36 -14.02 2.95
C ALA A 153 1.93 -14.40 1.56
N GLU A 154 1.08 -14.94 0.69
CA GLU A 154 1.44 -15.33 -0.67
C GLU A 154 1.35 -14.17 -1.69
N ALA A 155 0.78 -13.02 -1.30
CA ALA A 155 0.64 -11.83 -2.15
C ALA A 155 1.92 -10.97 -2.15
N SER A 156 3.06 -11.57 -2.49
CA SER A 156 4.35 -10.88 -2.46
C SER A 156 4.57 -9.97 -3.66
N VAL A 157 5.18 -8.82 -3.43
CA VAL A 157 5.74 -7.95 -4.47
C VAL A 157 7.21 -7.64 -4.16
N GLU A 158 7.98 -7.25 -5.17
CA GLU A 158 9.32 -6.67 -5.00
C GLU A 158 9.28 -5.17 -5.27
N GLU A 159 9.75 -4.34 -4.34
CA GLU A 159 9.89 -2.90 -4.54
C GLU A 159 11.36 -2.54 -4.82
N PHE A 160 11.64 -1.89 -5.95
CA PHE A 160 13.00 -1.55 -6.34
C PHE A 160 13.40 -0.16 -5.85
N ALA A 161 14.28 -0.11 -4.85
CA ALA A 161 14.87 1.12 -4.33
C ALA A 161 15.57 1.88 -5.48
N PRO A 162 15.07 3.07 -5.90
CA PRO A 162 15.59 3.65 -7.12
C PRO A 162 16.99 4.24 -6.89
N ALA A 163 17.90 4.10 -7.85
CA ALA A 163 19.33 4.38 -7.70
C ALA A 163 19.66 5.75 -7.07
N HIS A 164 18.87 6.80 -7.36
CA HIS A 164 19.07 8.13 -6.77
C HIS A 164 18.54 8.31 -5.32
N ARG A 165 18.02 7.24 -4.69
CA ARG A 165 17.50 7.17 -3.28
C ARG A 165 18.44 6.31 -2.43
N ALA A 166 19.41 5.63 -3.04
CA ALA A 166 20.43 4.84 -2.39
C ALA A 166 21.56 5.71 -1.82
N THR A 167 21.22 6.83 -1.21
CA THR A 167 22.15 7.77 -0.56
C THR A 167 21.62 8.16 0.82
N LEU A 168 22.52 8.28 1.80
CA LEU A 168 22.24 8.56 3.21
C LEU A 168 21.39 9.84 3.43
N SER A 169 21.39 10.76 2.46
CA SER A 169 20.64 12.01 2.47
C SER A 169 19.12 11.81 2.52
N TYR A 170 18.61 10.70 1.99
CA TYR A 170 17.18 10.38 1.99
C TYR A 170 16.70 9.76 3.31
N THR A 171 17.57 9.01 3.98
CA THR A 171 17.23 8.27 5.22
C THR A 171 17.15 9.21 6.43
N LEU A 172 17.93 10.29 6.43
CA LEU A 172 17.90 11.33 7.47
C LEU A 172 16.67 12.24 7.40
N ALA A 173 15.96 12.30 6.27
CA ALA A 173 14.74 13.12 6.12
C ALA A 173 13.47 12.45 6.69
N ARG A 174 13.54 11.15 7.04
CA ARG A 174 12.40 10.32 7.49
C ARG A 174 12.73 9.53 8.76
N THR A 175 13.51 10.10 9.68
CA THR A 175 13.50 9.60 11.07
C THR A 175 12.12 9.96 11.64
N PRO A 176 11.22 9.00 11.96
CA PRO A 176 10.06 9.34 12.74
C PRO A 176 10.58 9.96 14.04
N CYS A 177 10.08 11.15 14.37
CA CYS A 177 10.31 11.73 15.69
C CYS A 177 9.82 10.68 16.69
N THR A 178 10.75 10.00 17.34
CA THR A 178 10.46 9.08 18.44
C THR A 178 9.98 9.97 19.58
N ALA A 179 8.67 10.04 19.75
CA ALA A 179 8.08 10.62 20.94
C ALA A 179 8.33 9.63 22.09
N SER A 180 9.35 9.94 22.89
CA SER A 180 9.65 9.56 24.29
C SER A 180 9.28 8.15 24.75
#